data_AF-A0A4Y4XNU7-F1
#
_entry.id   AF-A0A4Y4XNU7-F1
#
_cell.length_a   1.000
_cell.length_b   1.000
_cell.length_c   1.000
_cell.angle_alpha   90.00
_cell.angle_beta   90.00
_cell.angle_gamma   90.00
#
_symmetry.space_group_name_H-M   'P 1'
#
loop_
_entity.id
_entity.type
_entity.pdbx_description
1 polymer ?
#
loop_
_entity_poly.entity_id
_entity_poly.type
_entity_poly.pdbx_seq_one_letter_code
_entity_poly.pdbx_strand_id
1 'polypeptide(L)'
;MQGFLRSLFFGVKKIPKRFAPLIERGVLKEALQSNKDRYFLKEGFDIGKIERVKNKAFFISLAKNYPKDPLIKNLPYSFKTDALILCKIESSKKRPIAFFKAAFFDAQDMMIAYLAKEKNQIVAIPFKEPFKKPVSLKHSQKSLLELPRHCVVKIDLKKREISEILGALEDPLIDENLSLSLFDRIKDFSKDCLNLAQYYAQLKASDFKDRINYSHIPFITIDPKDAKDFDDAIFYDQEKRVLFVAVADVSEFVPKHSSLDKEARLRGFSVYFPNSVYPMLPLSLSQGACSLKAFEKRLALVYEIPL
;
A
#
# COMPACT_ATOMS: atom_id res chain seq x y z
N MET A 1 1.24 -8.48 -7.30
CA MET A 1 1.06 -9.61 -6.34
C MET A 1 1.14 -9.25 -4.85
N GLN A 2 2.02 -8.32 -4.45
CA GLN A 2 2.37 -8.02 -3.05
C GLN A 2 1.18 -7.68 -2.12
N GLY A 3 0.17 -6.93 -2.62
CA GLY A 3 -1.01 -6.58 -1.82
C GLY A 3 -1.84 -7.78 -1.35
N PHE A 4 -1.96 -8.82 -2.18
CA PHE A 4 -2.60 -10.08 -1.77
C PHE A 4 -1.76 -10.83 -0.73
N LEU A 5 -0.44 -10.91 -0.94
CA LEU A 5 0.45 -11.55 0.04
C LEU A 5 0.42 -10.84 1.39
N ARG A 6 0.33 -9.49 1.39
CA ARG A 6 0.12 -8.69 2.61
C ARG A 6 -1.21 -8.98 3.28
N SER A 7 -2.29 -9.18 2.52
CA SER A 7 -3.60 -9.43 3.13
C SER A 7 -3.69 -10.79 3.83
N LEU A 8 -2.83 -11.76 3.49
CA LEU A 8 -2.73 -13.06 4.19
C LEU A 8 -2.31 -12.93 5.66
N PHE A 9 -1.59 -11.87 6.04
CA PHE A 9 -1.23 -11.62 7.44
C PHE A 9 -2.43 -11.22 8.30
N PHE A 10 -3.48 -10.67 7.68
CA PHE A 10 -4.67 -10.15 8.38
C PHE A 10 -5.94 -10.97 8.10
N GLY A 11 -5.81 -12.03 7.31
CA GLY A 11 -6.91 -12.90 6.92
C GLY A 11 -7.67 -12.44 5.70
N VAL A 12 -7.87 -13.34 4.75
CA VAL A 12 -8.62 -13.10 3.50
C VAL A 12 -9.81 -14.05 3.43
N LYS A 13 -11.02 -13.53 3.16
CA LYS A 13 -12.23 -14.35 3.06
C LYS A 13 -12.18 -15.33 1.87
N LYS A 14 -11.63 -14.88 0.75
CA LYS A 14 -11.52 -15.66 -0.48
C LYS A 14 -10.19 -15.39 -1.16
N ILE A 15 -9.48 -16.43 -1.56
CA ILE A 15 -8.31 -16.29 -2.43
C ILE A 15 -8.80 -15.93 -3.84
N PRO A 16 -8.39 -14.77 -4.40
CA PRO A 16 -8.74 -14.41 -5.77
C PRO A 16 -8.30 -15.51 -6.75
N LYS A 17 -9.13 -15.83 -7.76
CA LYS A 17 -8.84 -16.89 -8.74
C LYS A 17 -7.43 -16.80 -9.34
N ARG A 18 -6.94 -15.59 -9.62
CA ARG A 18 -5.58 -15.35 -10.14
C ARG A 18 -4.45 -15.85 -9.24
N PHE A 19 -4.71 -16.03 -7.93
CA PHE A 19 -3.73 -16.53 -6.95
C PHE A 19 -4.01 -17.97 -6.50
N ALA A 20 -5.10 -18.61 -6.97
CA ALA A 20 -5.36 -20.02 -6.71
C ALA A 20 -4.17 -20.93 -7.08
N PRO A 21 -3.42 -20.69 -8.18
CA PRO A 21 -2.23 -21.47 -8.50
C PRO A 21 -1.14 -21.43 -7.43
N LEU A 22 -1.04 -20.38 -6.61
CA LEU A 22 -0.05 -20.33 -5.50
C LEU A 22 -0.35 -21.38 -4.43
N ILE A 23 -1.60 -21.82 -4.32
CA ILE A 23 -2.01 -22.85 -3.35
C ILE A 23 -1.97 -24.22 -4.02
N GLU A 24 -2.53 -24.33 -5.22
CA GLU A 24 -2.60 -25.58 -5.98
C GLU A 24 -1.20 -26.11 -6.32
N ARG A 25 -0.26 -25.23 -6.67
CA ARG A 25 1.15 -25.58 -6.95
C ARG A 25 1.99 -25.76 -5.68
N GLY A 26 1.37 -25.73 -4.50
CA GLY A 26 2.05 -26.02 -3.23
C GLY A 26 2.81 -24.86 -2.59
N VAL A 27 3.01 -23.73 -3.28
CA VAL A 27 3.83 -22.59 -2.80
C VAL A 27 3.34 -22.05 -1.46
N LEU A 28 2.03 -21.91 -1.28
CA LEU A 28 1.40 -21.44 -0.03
C LEU A 28 0.75 -22.57 0.78
N LYS A 29 0.75 -23.80 0.27
CA LYS A 29 -0.06 -24.90 0.83
C LYS A 29 0.32 -25.24 2.28
N GLU A 30 1.61 -25.26 2.60
CA GLU A 30 2.10 -25.54 3.96
C GLU A 30 2.06 -24.32 4.89
N ALA A 31 1.95 -23.12 4.32
CA ALA A 31 2.06 -21.86 5.03
C ALA A 31 0.71 -21.19 5.30
N LEU A 32 -0.39 -21.74 4.81
CA LEU A 32 -1.74 -21.21 5.06
C LEU A 32 -2.49 -22.03 6.11
N GLN A 33 -3.30 -21.33 6.90
CA GLN A 33 -4.28 -21.90 7.82
C GLN A 33 -5.64 -21.26 7.59
N SER A 34 -6.72 -22.01 7.83
CA SER A 34 -8.09 -21.49 7.76
C SER A 34 -8.71 -21.39 9.15
N ASN A 35 -9.44 -20.30 9.42
CA ASN A 35 -10.25 -20.13 10.62
C ASN A 35 -11.48 -19.29 10.29
N LYS A 36 -12.69 -19.77 10.65
CA LYS A 36 -13.97 -19.06 10.48
C LYS A 36 -14.10 -18.36 9.10
N ASP A 37 -13.97 -19.13 8.03
CA ASP A 37 -14.08 -18.68 6.62
C ASP A 37 -13.03 -17.67 6.15
N ARG A 38 -11.86 -17.64 6.80
CA ARG A 38 -10.73 -16.81 6.36
C ARG A 38 -9.45 -17.61 6.29
N TYR A 39 -8.62 -17.26 5.32
CA TYR A 39 -7.27 -17.82 5.11
C TYR A 39 -6.22 -16.86 5.67
N PHE A 40 -5.32 -17.39 6.49
CA PHE A 40 -4.24 -16.65 7.13
C PHE A 40 -2.91 -17.31 6.87
N LEU A 41 -1.83 -16.53 6.95
CA LEU A 41 -0.49 -17.09 7.08
C LEU A 41 -0.35 -17.79 8.44
N LYS A 42 0.10 -19.04 8.42
CA LYS A 42 0.35 -19.86 9.61
C LYS A 42 1.45 -19.25 10.47
N GLU A 43 1.33 -19.43 11.78
CA GLU A 43 2.37 -18.99 12.71
C GLU A 43 3.73 -19.64 12.39
N GLY A 44 4.80 -18.87 12.56
CA GLY A 44 6.16 -19.27 12.16
C GLY A 44 6.47 -19.10 10.67
N PHE A 45 5.50 -18.78 9.82
CA PHE A 45 5.75 -18.36 8.43
C PHE A 45 5.72 -16.83 8.30
N ASP A 46 6.45 -16.35 7.30
CA ASP A 46 6.49 -14.94 6.94
C ASP A 46 6.72 -14.78 5.43
N ILE A 47 6.21 -13.69 4.87
CA ILE A 47 6.36 -13.32 3.46
C ILE A 47 7.03 -11.96 3.39
N GLY A 48 8.06 -11.86 2.57
CA GLY A 48 8.97 -10.72 2.56
C GLY A 48 9.76 -10.60 1.28
N LYS A 49 10.67 -9.64 1.27
CA LYS A 49 11.62 -9.39 0.18
C LYS A 49 13.02 -9.80 0.59
N ILE A 50 13.85 -10.05 -0.41
CA ILE A 50 15.29 -10.25 -0.24
C ILE A 50 15.98 -8.90 -0.24
N GLU A 51 16.88 -8.68 0.70
CA GLU A 51 17.88 -7.62 0.68
C GLU A 51 19.28 -8.23 0.70
N ARG A 52 20.07 -8.00 -0.35
CA ARG A 52 21.46 -8.49 -0.42
C ARG A 52 22.44 -7.38 -0.02
N VAL A 53 23.33 -7.70 0.91
CA VAL A 53 24.44 -6.83 1.32
C VAL A 53 25.73 -7.66 1.32
N LYS A 54 26.65 -7.31 0.41
CA LYS A 54 27.88 -8.08 0.16
C LYS A 54 27.53 -9.56 -0.12
N ASN A 55 28.06 -10.50 0.68
CA ASN A 55 27.83 -11.94 0.53
C ASN A 55 26.69 -12.49 1.41
N LYS A 56 25.86 -11.63 1.99
CA LYS A 56 24.74 -12.02 2.86
C LYS A 56 23.40 -11.58 2.27
N ALA A 57 22.36 -12.34 2.57
CA ALA A 57 20.98 -12.02 2.21
C ALA A 57 20.13 -11.92 3.47
N PHE A 58 19.35 -10.87 3.58
CA PHE A 58 18.45 -10.56 4.69
C PHE A 58 17.01 -10.56 4.22
N PHE A 59 16.10 -10.92 5.12
CA PHE A 59 14.67 -11.00 4.87
C PHE A 59 13.99 -9.76 5.41
N ILE A 60 13.27 -9.05 4.56
CA ILE A 60 12.49 -7.87 4.93
C ILE A 60 11.01 -8.25 4.87
N SER A 61 10.36 -8.41 6.02
CA SER A 61 8.96 -8.81 6.09
C SER A 61 8.05 -7.75 5.46
N LEU A 62 6.96 -8.20 4.84
CA LEU A 62 5.95 -7.31 4.30
C LEU A 62 5.04 -6.68 5.36
N ALA A 63 5.03 -7.23 6.59
CA ALA A 63 4.05 -6.87 7.62
C ALA A 63 4.59 -6.81 9.06
N LYS A 64 5.71 -7.50 9.35
CA LYS A 64 6.30 -7.55 10.70
C LYS A 64 7.57 -6.72 10.76
N ASN A 65 7.81 -6.07 11.91
CA ASN A 65 9.10 -5.43 12.19
C ASN A 65 9.90 -6.32 13.14
N TYR A 66 11.06 -6.78 12.69
CA TYR A 66 11.99 -7.54 13.52
C TYR A 66 13.02 -6.60 14.16
N PRO A 67 13.51 -6.87 15.37
CA PRO A 67 14.58 -6.08 15.99
C PRO A 67 15.88 -6.06 15.17
N LYS A 68 16.13 -7.16 14.44
CA LYS A 68 17.18 -7.29 13.43
C LYS A 68 16.64 -8.11 12.29
N ASP A 69 16.88 -7.67 11.05
CA ASP A 69 16.40 -8.38 9.87
C ASP A 69 16.87 -9.83 9.86
N PRO A 70 15.96 -10.81 9.71
CA PRO A 70 16.33 -12.21 9.70
C PRO A 70 17.37 -12.52 8.61
N LEU A 71 18.40 -13.30 8.95
CA LEU A 71 19.36 -13.76 7.94
C LEU A 71 18.72 -14.88 7.13
N ILE A 72 18.74 -14.79 5.80
CA ILE A 72 18.16 -15.83 4.94
C ILE A 72 19.13 -17.01 4.82
N LYS A 73 18.61 -18.21 5.04
CA LYS A 73 19.28 -19.49 4.80
C LYS A 73 18.63 -20.23 3.63
N ASN A 74 19.45 -21.01 2.92
CA ASN A 74 19.06 -21.85 1.78
C ASN A 74 18.44 -21.08 0.61
N LEU A 75 18.84 -19.81 0.41
CA LEU A 75 18.41 -19.00 -0.73
C LEU A 75 19.23 -19.35 -1.98
N PRO A 76 18.60 -19.75 -3.09
CA PRO A 76 19.31 -19.93 -4.36
C PRO A 76 19.99 -18.64 -4.84
N TYR A 77 21.22 -18.76 -5.34
CA TYR A 77 22.03 -17.61 -5.76
C TYR A 77 21.39 -16.77 -6.88
N SER A 78 20.50 -17.37 -7.68
CA SER A 78 19.80 -16.71 -8.78
C SER A 78 18.84 -15.60 -8.33
N PHE A 79 18.38 -15.61 -7.08
CA PHE A 79 17.44 -14.60 -6.59
C PHE A 79 18.13 -13.29 -6.20
N LYS A 80 17.65 -12.20 -6.80
CA LYS A 80 18.11 -10.83 -6.59
C LYS A 80 17.38 -10.15 -5.42
N THR A 81 17.90 -8.99 -5.02
CA THR A 81 17.20 -8.04 -4.15
C THR A 81 15.79 -7.76 -4.66
N ASP A 82 14.86 -7.46 -3.76
CA ASP A 82 13.43 -7.22 -3.99
C ASP A 82 12.58 -8.44 -4.39
N ALA A 83 13.17 -9.62 -4.66
CA ALA A 83 12.36 -10.79 -4.96
C ALA A 83 11.47 -11.18 -3.77
N LEU A 84 10.20 -11.43 -4.03
CA LEU A 84 9.23 -11.84 -3.02
C LEU A 84 9.42 -13.32 -2.69
N ILE A 85 9.55 -13.62 -1.40
CA ILE A 85 9.81 -14.97 -0.91
C ILE A 85 8.95 -15.31 0.30
N LEU A 86 8.62 -16.59 0.42
CA LEU A 86 8.04 -17.22 1.61
C LEU A 86 9.18 -17.80 2.43
N CYS A 87 9.21 -17.50 3.73
CA CYS A 87 10.16 -18.07 4.66
C CYS A 87 9.45 -18.68 5.88
N LYS A 88 10.08 -19.70 6.47
CA LYS A 88 9.83 -20.12 7.84
C LYS A 88 10.81 -19.36 8.75
N ILE A 89 10.29 -18.70 9.78
CA ILE A 89 11.06 -17.86 10.70
C ILE A 89 11.34 -18.65 11.98
N GLU A 90 12.60 -18.68 12.37
CA GLU A 90 13.04 -19.18 13.66
C GLU A 90 13.59 -18.03 14.51
N SER A 91 12.96 -17.82 15.65
CA SER A 91 13.38 -16.82 16.63
C SER A 91 14.69 -17.24 17.28
N SER A 92 15.60 -16.28 17.43
CA SER A 92 16.89 -16.48 18.11
C SER A 92 17.24 -15.24 18.93
N LYS A 93 17.91 -15.46 20.07
CA LYS A 93 18.33 -14.38 20.99
C LYS A 93 19.26 -13.36 20.32
N LYS A 94 20.01 -13.73 19.27
CA LYS A 94 20.94 -12.83 18.56
C LYS A 94 20.30 -12.14 17.35
N ARG A 95 19.84 -12.93 16.39
CA ARG A 95 19.20 -12.49 15.14
C ARG A 95 18.29 -13.63 14.65
N PRO A 96 17.02 -13.37 14.32
CA PRO A 96 16.16 -14.39 13.75
C PRO A 96 16.74 -14.98 12.44
N ILE A 97 16.33 -16.19 12.10
CA ILE A 97 16.75 -16.85 10.86
C ILE A 97 15.51 -17.07 9.99
N ALA A 98 15.62 -16.70 8.71
CA ALA A 98 14.59 -16.95 7.72
C ALA A 98 15.02 -18.12 6.82
N PHE A 99 14.35 -19.26 6.92
CA PHE A 99 14.57 -20.39 6.03
C PHE A 99 13.72 -20.22 4.78
N PHE A 100 14.37 -20.06 3.62
CA PHE A 100 13.69 -19.96 2.34
C PHE A 100 12.83 -21.22 2.08
N LYS A 101 11.57 -21.00 1.70
CA LYS A 101 10.61 -22.07 1.35
C LYS A 101 10.21 -22.01 -0.11
N ALA A 102 9.85 -20.83 -0.58
CA ALA A 102 9.47 -20.64 -1.96
C ALA A 102 9.69 -19.18 -2.38
N ALA A 103 9.84 -18.97 -3.68
CA ALA A 103 9.76 -17.65 -4.27
C ALA A 103 8.39 -17.44 -4.89
N PHE A 104 7.86 -16.24 -4.71
CA PHE A 104 6.69 -15.79 -5.42
C PHE A 104 7.17 -15.18 -6.74
N PHE A 105 6.93 -15.92 -7.80
CA PHE A 105 7.01 -15.36 -9.14
C PHE A 105 5.67 -14.72 -9.43
N ASP A 106 5.67 -13.47 -9.86
CA ASP A 106 4.44 -12.91 -10.36
C ASP A 106 4.02 -13.77 -11.57
N ALA A 107 2.84 -14.40 -11.48
CA ALA A 107 2.35 -15.25 -12.55
C ALA A 107 2.16 -14.41 -13.83
N GLN A 108 2.08 -13.09 -13.67
CA GLN A 108 2.15 -12.08 -14.70
C GLN A 108 3.50 -11.38 -14.59
N ASP A 109 4.44 -11.71 -15.48
CA ASP A 109 5.65 -10.91 -15.67
C ASP A 109 5.21 -9.59 -16.30
N MET A 110 4.65 -8.69 -15.49
CA MET A 110 4.18 -7.39 -15.95
C MET A 110 5.35 -6.44 -16.06
N MET A 111 5.50 -5.81 -17.22
CA MET A 111 6.51 -4.79 -17.46
C MET A 111 5.82 -3.50 -17.86
N ILE A 112 6.30 -2.39 -17.30
CA ILE A 112 5.94 -1.07 -17.79
C ILE A 112 6.98 -0.65 -18.83
N ALA A 113 6.50 -0.23 -19.99
CA ALA A 113 7.30 0.16 -21.13
C ALA A 113 6.64 1.31 -21.88
N TYR A 114 7.40 2.03 -22.70
CA TYR A 114 6.84 2.94 -23.69
C TYR A 114 7.03 2.36 -25.09
N LEU A 115 6.09 2.65 -25.98
CA LEU A 115 6.13 2.20 -27.37
C LEU A 115 6.99 3.15 -28.20
N ALA A 116 7.95 2.60 -28.93
CA ALA A 116 8.81 3.39 -29.82
C ALA A 116 9.10 2.61 -31.10
N LYS A 117 9.41 3.35 -32.17
CA LYS A 117 9.78 2.77 -33.46
C LYS A 117 11.28 2.46 -33.48
N GLU A 118 11.64 1.19 -33.60
CA GLU A 118 13.01 0.73 -33.89
C GLU A 118 13.05 -0.05 -35.19
N LYS A 119 14.01 0.25 -36.08
CA LYS A 119 14.25 -0.49 -37.34
C LYS A 119 12.94 -0.80 -38.12
N ASN A 120 12.06 0.20 -38.21
CA ASN A 120 10.73 0.14 -38.84
C ASN A 120 9.65 -0.69 -38.14
N GLN A 121 9.83 -1.11 -36.90
CA GLN A 121 8.80 -1.76 -36.09
C GLN A 121 8.57 -1.01 -34.78
N ILE A 122 7.32 -0.92 -34.35
CA ILE A 122 6.96 -0.51 -32.99
C ILE A 122 7.28 -1.65 -32.04
N VAL A 123 8.11 -1.34 -31.06
CA VAL A 123 8.55 -2.22 -29.98
C VAL A 123 8.27 -1.56 -28.64
N ALA A 124 8.21 -2.38 -27.59
CA ALA A 124 8.10 -1.89 -26.22
C ALA A 124 9.48 -1.75 -25.57
N ILE A 125 9.85 -0.54 -25.17
CA ILE A 125 11.11 -0.24 -24.49
C ILE A 125 10.87 -0.21 -22.97
N PRO A 126 11.55 -1.05 -22.16
CA PRO A 126 11.31 -1.12 -20.72
C PRO A 126 11.60 0.20 -20.01
N PHE A 127 10.72 0.63 -19.11
CA PHE A 127 10.86 1.91 -18.42
C PHE A 127 11.95 1.89 -17.33
N LYS A 128 12.01 0.82 -16.52
CA LYS A 128 13.00 0.67 -15.43
C LYS A 128 14.41 0.33 -15.93
N GLU A 129 14.53 -0.21 -17.14
CA GLU A 129 15.78 -0.72 -17.69
C GLU A 129 15.84 -0.41 -19.20
N PRO A 130 15.91 0.87 -19.60
CA PRO A 130 15.79 1.29 -21.00
C PRO A 130 16.89 0.74 -21.92
N PHE A 131 18.01 0.29 -21.35
CA PHE A 131 19.12 -0.35 -22.08
C PHE A 131 18.94 -1.86 -22.30
N LYS A 132 17.89 -2.48 -21.74
CA LYS A 132 17.55 -3.86 -22.08
C LYS A 132 16.97 -3.94 -23.49
N LYS A 133 17.11 -5.11 -24.11
CA LYS A 133 16.54 -5.39 -25.42
C LYS A 133 15.04 -5.08 -25.42
N PRO A 134 14.55 -4.30 -26.40
CA PRO A 134 13.13 -4.04 -26.58
C PRO A 134 12.34 -5.34 -26.76
N VAL A 135 11.08 -5.29 -26.36
CA VAL A 135 10.16 -6.43 -26.44
C VAL A 135 9.24 -6.27 -27.66
N SER A 136 9.27 -7.25 -28.55
CA SER A 136 8.28 -7.38 -29.62
C SER A 136 6.92 -7.77 -29.04
N LEU A 137 5.86 -7.06 -29.42
CA LEU A 137 4.48 -7.38 -29.03
C LEU A 137 3.81 -8.27 -30.09
N LYS A 138 2.80 -9.05 -29.69
CA LYS A 138 1.96 -9.83 -30.62
C LYS A 138 0.96 -8.98 -31.42
N HIS A 139 0.72 -7.75 -30.96
CA HIS A 139 -0.18 -6.80 -31.59
C HIS A 139 0.29 -6.44 -33.01
N SER A 140 -0.65 -6.16 -33.91
CA SER A 140 -0.32 -5.75 -35.28
C SER A 140 0.37 -4.38 -35.27
N GLN A 141 1.28 -4.15 -36.21
CA GLN A 141 1.96 -2.86 -36.32
C GLN A 141 0.97 -1.72 -36.62
N LYS A 142 -0.11 -2.00 -37.35
CA LYS A 142 -1.18 -1.05 -37.63
C LYS A 142 -1.91 -0.63 -36.35
N SER A 143 -2.34 -1.58 -35.51
CA SER A 143 -3.01 -1.26 -34.23
C SER A 143 -2.09 -0.53 -33.25
N LEU A 144 -0.78 -0.82 -33.28
CA LEU A 144 0.19 -0.09 -32.45
C LEU A 144 0.43 1.34 -32.94
N LEU A 145 0.32 1.61 -34.25
CA LEU A 145 0.43 2.95 -34.84
C LEU A 145 -0.78 3.84 -34.54
N GLU A 146 -1.94 3.25 -34.23
CA GLU A 146 -3.14 3.97 -33.83
C GLU A 146 -3.05 4.52 -32.39
N LEU A 147 -2.11 4.00 -31.58
CA LEU A 147 -1.83 4.52 -30.24
C LEU A 147 -1.05 5.84 -30.31
N PRO A 148 -1.16 6.70 -29.28
CA PRO A 148 -0.33 7.90 -29.18
C PRO A 148 1.16 7.59 -29.33
N ARG A 149 1.92 8.56 -29.85
CA ARG A 149 3.38 8.46 -29.87
C ARG A 149 3.89 8.25 -28.43
N HIS A 150 4.93 7.44 -28.29
CA HIS A 150 5.53 7.11 -26.99
C HIS A 150 4.50 6.65 -25.94
N CYS A 151 3.45 5.95 -26.38
CA CYS A 151 2.42 5.44 -25.47
C CYS A 151 3.04 4.53 -24.40
N VAL A 152 2.77 4.85 -23.14
CA VAL A 152 3.19 4.08 -21.99
C VAL A 152 2.16 2.98 -21.73
N VAL A 153 2.66 1.75 -21.64
CA VAL A 153 1.85 0.54 -21.54
C VAL A 153 2.36 -0.39 -20.45
N LYS A 154 1.44 -1.13 -19.87
CA LYS A 154 1.73 -2.30 -19.05
C LYS A 154 1.59 -3.54 -19.92
N ILE A 155 2.58 -4.41 -19.91
CA ILE A 155 2.71 -5.55 -20.82
C ILE A 155 2.81 -6.83 -20.00
N ASP A 156 2.02 -7.84 -20.36
CA ASP A 156 2.23 -9.21 -19.92
C ASP A 156 3.35 -9.82 -20.77
N LEU A 157 4.55 -9.99 -20.18
CA LEU A 157 5.73 -10.47 -20.91
C LEU A 157 5.59 -11.92 -21.40
N LYS A 158 4.77 -12.76 -20.75
CA LYS A 158 4.54 -14.15 -21.18
C LYS A 158 3.69 -14.18 -22.44
N LYS A 159 2.63 -13.37 -22.46
CA LYS A 159 1.75 -13.26 -23.62
C LYS A 159 2.31 -12.36 -24.71
N ARG A 160 3.21 -11.45 -24.35
CA ARG A 160 3.69 -10.32 -25.18
C ARG A 160 2.54 -9.45 -25.66
N GLU A 161 1.59 -9.19 -24.76
CA GLU A 161 0.37 -8.43 -25.01
C GLU A 161 0.28 -7.26 -24.03
N ILE A 162 -0.14 -6.10 -24.53
CA ILE A 162 -0.54 -4.96 -23.71
C ILE A 162 -1.71 -5.38 -22.82
N SER A 163 -1.54 -5.26 -21.51
CA SER A 163 -2.60 -5.48 -20.52
C SER A 163 -3.34 -4.20 -20.15
N GLU A 164 -2.66 -3.05 -20.23
CA GLU A 164 -3.19 -1.74 -19.83
C GLU A 164 -2.44 -0.62 -20.57
N ILE A 165 -3.16 0.42 -20.97
CA ILE A 165 -2.58 1.65 -21.52
C ILE A 165 -2.58 2.68 -20.40
N LEU A 166 -1.41 3.21 -20.05
CA LEU A 166 -1.24 4.17 -18.95
C LEU A 166 -1.32 5.63 -19.41
N GLY A 167 -1.04 5.88 -20.69
CA GLY A 167 -1.12 7.20 -21.35
C GLY A 167 0.01 7.41 -22.36
N ALA A 168 0.40 8.65 -22.60
CA ALA A 168 1.50 9.02 -23.50
C ALA A 168 2.58 9.81 -22.75
N LEU A 169 3.85 9.71 -23.15
CA LEU A 169 4.93 10.47 -22.49
C LEU A 169 4.80 11.98 -22.70
N GLU A 170 4.09 12.40 -23.74
CA GLU A 170 3.81 13.80 -24.04
C GLU A 170 2.69 14.38 -23.15
N ASP A 171 1.95 13.54 -22.43
CA ASP A 171 0.92 13.99 -21.50
C ASP A 171 1.56 14.42 -20.16
N PRO A 172 1.44 15.70 -19.73
CA PRO A 172 2.01 16.17 -18.47
C PRO A 172 1.43 15.48 -17.23
N LEU A 173 0.31 14.75 -17.34
CA LEU A 173 -0.30 14.00 -16.24
C LEU A 173 0.13 12.53 -16.18
N ILE A 174 0.99 12.07 -17.11
CA ILE A 174 1.41 10.66 -17.16
C ILE A 174 2.16 10.21 -15.92
N ASP A 175 2.90 11.13 -15.28
CA ASP A 175 3.75 10.86 -14.12
C ASP A 175 2.97 10.24 -12.96
N GLU A 176 1.71 10.64 -12.80
CA GLU A 176 0.82 10.10 -11.76
C GLU A 176 0.51 8.63 -12.03
N ASN A 177 -0.03 8.31 -13.22
CA ASN A 177 -0.38 6.95 -13.61
C ASN A 177 0.84 6.03 -13.64
N LEU A 178 1.95 6.54 -14.16
CA LEU A 178 3.21 5.84 -14.23
C LEU A 178 3.76 5.55 -12.84
N SER A 179 3.83 6.54 -11.95
CA SER A 179 4.32 6.36 -10.58
C SER A 179 3.48 5.36 -9.80
N LEU A 180 2.15 5.51 -9.85
CA LEU A 180 1.24 4.59 -9.18
C LEU A 180 1.44 3.15 -9.66
N SER A 181 1.64 2.96 -10.97
CA SER A 181 1.87 1.65 -11.57
C SER A 181 3.24 1.07 -11.24
N LEU A 182 4.31 1.88 -11.25
CA LEU A 182 5.68 1.45 -10.96
C LEU A 182 5.88 1.01 -9.51
N PHE A 183 5.10 1.59 -8.59
CA PHE A 183 5.14 1.35 -7.15
C PHE A 183 3.93 0.53 -6.65
N ASP A 184 3.14 -0.07 -7.54
CA ASP A 184 1.96 -0.89 -7.24
C ASP A 184 1.00 -0.23 -6.23
N ARG A 185 0.80 1.09 -6.37
CA ARG A 185 -0.10 1.86 -5.51
C ARG A 185 -1.54 1.66 -5.97
N ILE A 186 -2.43 1.56 -5.00
CA ILE A 186 -3.85 1.29 -5.23
C ILE A 186 -4.59 2.61 -5.34
N LYS A 187 -5.31 2.79 -6.44
CA LYS A 187 -6.15 3.97 -6.65
C LYS A 187 -7.43 3.88 -5.83
N ASP A 188 -8.23 2.85 -6.10
CA ASP A 188 -9.58 2.76 -5.59
C ASP A 188 -9.69 2.06 -4.24
N PHE A 189 -10.63 2.51 -3.42
CA PHE A 189 -11.01 1.83 -2.19
C PHE A 189 -11.96 0.66 -2.49
N SER A 190 -11.87 -0.41 -1.72
CA SER A 190 -12.86 -1.49 -1.80
C SER A 190 -14.27 -1.00 -1.38
N LYS A 191 -15.33 -1.59 -1.96
CA LYS A 191 -16.73 -1.26 -1.63
C LYS A 191 -17.02 -1.44 -0.13
N ASP A 192 -16.52 -2.52 0.47
CA ASP A 192 -16.67 -2.78 1.91
C ASP A 192 -15.99 -1.70 2.77
N CYS A 193 -14.89 -1.12 2.30
CA CYS A 193 -14.21 -0.01 2.97
C CYS A 193 -15.02 1.28 2.84
N LEU A 194 -15.51 1.60 1.64
CA LEU A 194 -16.33 2.79 1.39
C LEU A 194 -17.65 2.78 2.19
N ASN A 195 -18.35 1.65 2.20
CA ASN A 195 -19.61 1.52 2.95
C ASN A 195 -19.40 1.72 4.45
N LEU A 196 -18.32 1.13 4.99
CA LEU A 196 -18.00 1.29 6.41
C LEU A 196 -17.59 2.73 6.74
N ALA A 197 -16.80 3.38 5.87
CA ALA A 197 -16.45 4.79 6.02
C ALA A 197 -17.68 5.70 5.99
N GLN A 198 -18.66 5.43 5.13
CA GLN A 198 -19.91 6.21 5.08
C GLN A 198 -20.72 6.07 6.37
N TYR A 199 -20.80 4.85 6.93
CA TYR A 199 -21.45 4.63 8.22
C TYR A 199 -20.79 5.47 9.33
N TYR A 200 -19.47 5.38 9.47
CA TYR A 200 -18.73 6.15 10.48
C TYR A 200 -18.79 7.66 10.26
N ALA A 201 -18.83 8.11 9.00
CA ALA A 201 -18.90 9.53 8.67
C ALA A 201 -20.22 10.21 9.10
N GLN A 202 -21.26 9.43 9.40
CA GLN A 202 -22.56 9.95 9.86
C GLN A 202 -22.64 10.10 11.39
N LEU A 203 -21.69 9.51 12.12
CA LEU A 203 -21.67 9.57 13.58
C LEU A 203 -21.29 10.98 14.05
N LYS A 204 -21.92 11.42 15.14
CA LYS A 204 -21.67 12.69 15.79
C LYS A 204 -20.84 12.46 17.05
N ALA A 205 -20.13 13.49 17.50
CA ALA A 205 -19.36 13.43 18.75
C ALA A 205 -20.20 13.01 19.97
N SER A 206 -21.51 13.31 19.97
CA SER A 206 -22.45 12.91 21.01
C SER A 206 -22.75 11.40 21.07
N ASP A 207 -22.45 10.66 20.00
CA ASP A 207 -22.72 9.22 19.93
C ASP A 207 -21.69 8.41 20.73
N PHE A 208 -20.58 9.05 21.13
CA PHE A 208 -19.48 8.45 21.86
C PHE A 208 -19.54 8.83 23.33
N LYS A 209 -19.66 7.82 24.20
CA LYS A 209 -19.75 7.98 25.65
C LYS A 209 -18.36 8.05 26.28
N ASP A 210 -18.31 8.49 27.54
CA ASP A 210 -17.11 8.43 28.39
C ASP A 210 -15.91 9.28 27.89
N ARG A 211 -16.20 10.43 27.26
CA ARG A 211 -15.18 11.39 26.80
C ARG A 211 -15.21 12.68 27.61
N ILE A 212 -14.03 13.26 27.82
CA ILE A 212 -13.87 14.57 28.47
C ILE A 212 -14.27 15.68 27.48
N ASN A 213 -15.07 16.64 27.92
CA ASN A 213 -15.53 17.75 27.10
C ASN A 213 -14.56 18.95 27.16
N TYR A 214 -13.70 19.07 26.14
CA TYR A 214 -12.81 20.21 25.95
C TYR A 214 -13.36 21.28 24.99
N SER A 215 -14.63 21.24 24.59
CA SER A 215 -15.19 22.23 23.65
C SER A 215 -15.21 23.68 24.15
N HIS A 216 -14.89 23.91 25.42
CA HIS A 216 -14.73 25.24 26.02
C HIS A 216 -13.33 25.84 25.81
N ILE A 217 -12.35 25.02 25.42
CA ILE A 217 -10.99 25.48 25.10
C ILE A 217 -10.98 25.99 23.65
N PRO A 218 -10.44 27.19 23.38
CA PRO A 218 -10.41 27.77 22.04
C PRO A 218 -9.25 27.20 21.23
N PHE A 219 -9.33 25.91 20.89
CA PHE A 219 -8.37 25.26 19.98
C PHE A 219 -8.34 25.93 18.61
N ILE A 220 -7.14 26.00 18.03
CA ILE A 220 -6.91 26.43 16.65
C ILE A 220 -6.17 25.35 15.87
N THR A 221 -6.39 25.28 14.56
CA THR A 221 -5.55 24.52 13.62
C THR A 221 -4.72 25.52 12.80
N ILE A 222 -3.54 25.12 12.35
CA ILE A 222 -2.64 25.97 11.56
C ILE A 222 -2.16 25.14 10.36
N ASP A 223 -2.77 25.36 9.21
CA ASP A 223 -2.62 24.52 8.04
C ASP A 223 -2.41 25.33 6.76
N PRO A 224 -1.85 24.74 5.69
CA PRO A 224 -1.87 25.33 4.37
C PRO A 224 -3.29 25.69 3.91
N LYS A 225 -3.44 26.77 3.14
CA LYS A 225 -4.73 27.30 2.67
C LYS A 225 -5.63 26.24 1.99
N ASP A 226 -5.02 25.30 1.28
CA ASP A 226 -5.73 24.29 0.50
C ASP A 226 -5.94 22.95 1.26
N ALA A 227 -5.52 22.86 2.52
CA ALA A 227 -5.69 21.68 3.36
C ALA A 227 -7.16 21.42 3.70
N LYS A 228 -7.53 20.14 3.82
CA LYS A 228 -8.92 19.70 4.11
C LYS A 228 -8.99 18.66 5.25
N ASP A 229 -7.85 18.09 5.59
CA ASP A 229 -7.57 17.08 6.59
C ASP A 229 -6.79 17.71 7.74
N PHE A 230 -7.51 18.37 8.65
CA PHE A 230 -6.93 19.00 9.85
C PHE A 230 -6.76 17.94 10.93
N ASP A 231 -5.55 17.41 11.05
CA ASP A 231 -5.25 16.27 11.93
C ASP A 231 -4.91 16.70 13.36
N ASP A 232 -4.49 17.95 13.57
CA ASP A 232 -4.10 18.48 14.86
C ASP A 232 -4.63 19.89 15.14
N ALA A 233 -4.87 20.16 16.41
CA ALA A 233 -5.26 21.46 16.93
C ALA A 233 -4.50 21.76 18.22
N ILE A 234 -4.18 23.03 18.47
CA ILE A 234 -3.37 23.47 19.61
C ILE A 234 -4.04 24.60 20.38
N PHE A 235 -3.74 24.69 21.67
CA PHE A 235 -4.04 25.83 22.53
C PHE A 235 -2.97 25.95 23.61
N TYR A 236 -2.53 27.17 23.93
CA TYR A 236 -1.58 27.40 25.01
C TYR A 236 -2.23 28.24 26.11
N ASP A 237 -2.36 27.65 27.30
CA ASP A 237 -2.79 28.36 28.51
C ASP A 237 -1.58 29.06 29.12
N GLN A 238 -1.49 30.38 28.90
CA GLN A 238 -0.36 31.19 29.35
C GLN A 238 -0.28 31.30 30.88
N GLU A 239 -1.41 31.30 31.57
CA GLU A 239 -1.45 31.45 33.03
C GLU A 239 -0.96 30.17 33.72
N LYS A 240 -1.43 29.01 33.24
CA LYS A 240 -1.02 27.71 33.78
C LYS A 240 0.27 27.19 33.18
N ARG A 241 0.75 27.82 32.10
CA ARG A 241 1.88 27.36 31.28
C ARG A 241 1.69 25.91 30.82
N VAL A 242 0.52 25.62 30.24
CA VAL A 242 0.18 24.30 29.71
C VAL A 242 -0.13 24.40 28.23
N LEU A 243 0.55 23.58 27.43
CA LEU A 243 0.24 23.37 26.02
C LEU A 243 -0.74 22.21 25.88
N PHE A 244 -1.87 22.47 25.26
CA PHE A 244 -2.84 21.46 24.84
C PHE A 244 -2.59 21.13 23.37
N VAL A 245 -2.41 19.84 23.09
CA VAL A 245 -2.33 19.31 21.71
C VAL A 245 -3.44 18.29 21.54
N ALA A 246 -4.37 18.57 20.63
CA ALA A 246 -5.48 17.69 20.28
C ALA A 246 -5.20 17.07 18.90
N VAL A 247 -5.08 15.75 18.84
CA VAL A 247 -4.89 14.99 17.59
C VAL A 247 -6.18 14.26 17.25
N ALA A 248 -6.62 14.32 16.00
CA ALA A 248 -7.80 13.63 15.49
C ALA A 248 -7.83 12.16 15.93
N ASP A 249 -8.92 11.73 16.57
CA ASP A 249 -9.05 10.35 17.06
C ASP A 249 -9.53 9.41 15.94
N VAL A 250 -8.66 9.19 14.95
CA VAL A 250 -8.91 8.30 13.81
C VAL A 250 -9.20 6.86 14.27
N SER A 251 -8.64 6.44 15.39
CA SER A 251 -8.73 5.07 15.89
C SER A 251 -10.17 4.66 16.24
N GLU A 252 -10.99 5.62 16.66
CA GLU A 252 -12.42 5.42 16.92
C GLU A 252 -13.20 5.10 15.64
N PHE A 253 -12.83 5.72 14.51
CA PHE A 253 -13.49 5.53 13.21
C PHE A 253 -12.93 4.37 12.39
N VAL A 254 -11.75 3.84 12.78
CA VAL A 254 -11.04 2.79 12.06
C VAL A 254 -10.82 1.58 12.98
N PRO A 255 -11.85 0.75 13.21
CA PRO A 255 -11.73 -0.40 14.10
C PRO A 255 -10.67 -1.38 13.60
N LYS A 256 -9.90 -1.95 14.54
CA LYS A 256 -8.88 -2.95 14.25
C LYS A 256 -9.47 -4.12 13.46
N HIS A 257 -8.77 -4.57 12.43
CA HIS A 257 -9.14 -5.67 11.53
C HIS A 257 -10.39 -5.45 10.65
N SER A 258 -10.97 -4.25 10.67
CA SER A 258 -12.07 -3.85 9.77
C SER A 258 -11.61 -3.73 8.31
N SER A 259 -12.56 -3.51 7.39
CA SER A 259 -12.24 -3.17 5.99
C SER A 259 -11.41 -1.87 5.90
N LEU A 260 -11.65 -0.91 6.78
CA LEU A 260 -10.89 0.34 6.87
C LEU A 260 -9.45 0.12 7.33
N ASP A 261 -9.21 -0.60 8.43
CA ASP A 261 -7.84 -0.90 8.92
C ASP A 261 -7.04 -1.66 7.87
N LYS A 262 -7.66 -2.64 7.20
CA LYS A 262 -7.01 -3.42 6.14
C LYS A 262 -6.58 -2.55 4.96
N GLU A 263 -7.44 -1.64 4.53
CA GLU A 263 -7.17 -0.74 3.42
C GLU A 263 -6.11 0.31 3.81
N ALA A 264 -6.25 0.93 4.98
CA ALA A 264 -5.29 1.89 5.53
C ALA A 264 -3.90 1.28 5.64
N ARG A 265 -3.80 0.05 6.16
CA ARG A 265 -2.52 -0.69 6.26
C ARG A 265 -1.93 -1.06 4.91
N LEU A 266 -2.78 -1.42 3.95
CA LEU A 266 -2.34 -1.75 2.60
C LEU A 266 -1.75 -0.53 1.88
N ARG A 267 -2.37 0.64 2.08
CA ARG A 267 -1.92 1.95 1.54
C ARG A 267 -0.71 2.50 2.29
N GLY A 268 -0.69 2.35 3.61
CA GLY A 268 0.39 2.75 4.52
C GLY A 268 0.43 4.26 4.81
N PHE A 269 0.32 5.09 3.77
CA PHE A 269 0.35 6.55 3.85
C PHE A 269 -0.41 7.16 2.66
N SER A 270 -0.90 8.39 2.81
CA SER A 270 -1.46 9.19 1.72
C SER A 270 -0.35 9.60 0.74
N VAL A 271 -0.60 9.48 -0.56
CA VAL A 271 0.34 9.97 -1.60
C VAL A 271 -0.15 11.31 -2.11
N TYR A 272 0.69 12.33 -2.04
CA TYR A 272 0.40 13.67 -2.54
C TYR A 272 1.17 13.88 -3.85
N PHE A 273 0.44 13.98 -4.95
CA PHE A 273 0.96 14.45 -6.24
C PHE A 273 0.67 15.94 -6.37
N PRO A 274 1.32 16.65 -7.32
CA PRO A 274 1.08 18.07 -7.52
C PRO A 274 -0.40 18.44 -7.73
N ASN A 275 -1.17 17.57 -8.41
CA ASN A 275 -2.56 17.84 -8.82
C ASN A 275 -3.59 16.92 -8.14
N SER A 276 -3.16 15.92 -7.37
CA SER A 276 -4.06 14.89 -6.85
C SER A 276 -3.55 14.30 -5.54
N VAL A 277 -4.47 13.77 -4.75
CA VAL A 277 -4.15 13.08 -3.49
C VAL A 277 -4.77 11.70 -3.53
N TYR A 278 -3.96 10.69 -3.20
CA TYR A 278 -4.40 9.33 -2.98
C TYR A 278 -4.39 9.05 -1.48
N PRO A 279 -5.52 9.29 -0.80
CA PRO A 279 -5.55 9.28 0.64
C PRO A 279 -5.41 7.85 1.19
N MET A 280 -4.88 7.74 2.41
CA MET A 280 -4.83 6.49 3.15
C MET A 280 -6.23 6.00 3.56
N LEU A 281 -7.11 6.93 3.93
CA LEU A 281 -8.50 6.68 4.31
C LEU A 281 -9.47 7.31 3.31
N PRO A 282 -10.71 6.80 3.19
CA PRO A 282 -11.73 7.45 2.38
C PRO A 282 -11.95 8.91 2.80
N LEU A 283 -12.20 9.79 1.83
CA LEU A 283 -12.36 11.23 2.05
C LEU A 283 -13.47 11.60 3.04
N SER A 284 -14.51 10.77 3.15
CA SER A 284 -15.58 10.95 4.14
C SER A 284 -15.10 10.89 5.59
N LEU A 285 -13.96 10.23 5.83
CA LEU A 285 -13.30 10.21 7.15
C LEU A 285 -12.17 11.24 7.19
N SER A 286 -11.17 11.15 6.30
CA SER A 286 -9.96 11.98 6.39
C SER A 286 -10.24 13.49 6.25
N GLN A 287 -11.10 13.89 5.31
CA GLN A 287 -11.51 15.29 5.13
C GLN A 287 -12.87 15.57 5.78
N GLY A 288 -13.42 14.61 6.50
CA GLY A 288 -14.76 14.63 7.06
C GLY A 288 -14.74 14.43 8.56
N ALA A 289 -15.20 13.26 9.02
CA ALA A 289 -15.44 12.99 10.43
C ALA A 289 -14.18 13.03 11.32
N CYS A 290 -12.99 12.76 10.78
CA CYS A 290 -11.73 12.83 11.52
C CYS A 290 -11.12 14.24 11.53
N SER A 291 -11.41 15.06 10.51
CA SER A 291 -10.86 16.41 10.37
C SER A 291 -11.42 17.35 11.44
N LEU A 292 -10.52 18.04 12.17
CA LEU A 292 -10.80 18.98 13.25
C LEU A 292 -11.34 20.34 12.73
N LYS A 293 -12.46 20.29 12.01
CA LYS A 293 -13.07 21.46 11.36
C LYS A 293 -13.53 22.51 12.38
N ALA A 294 -13.33 23.78 12.00
CA ALA A 294 -13.73 24.93 12.79
C ALA A 294 -15.23 24.87 13.15
N PHE A 295 -15.54 25.23 14.40
CA PHE A 295 -16.91 25.30 14.95
C PHE A 295 -17.70 23.99 14.94
N GLU A 296 -17.03 22.85 14.76
CA GLU A 296 -17.67 21.54 14.84
C GLU A 296 -17.10 20.71 15.99
N LYS A 297 -17.98 19.98 16.70
CA LYS A 297 -17.51 19.03 17.73
C LYS A 297 -16.87 17.82 17.06
N ARG A 298 -15.65 17.49 17.49
CA ARG A 298 -14.85 16.39 16.95
C ARG A 298 -14.22 15.57 18.06
N LEU A 299 -13.91 14.33 17.75
CA LEU A 299 -13.20 13.43 18.64
C LEU A 299 -11.70 13.63 18.48
N ALA A 300 -11.00 13.80 19.59
CA ALA A 300 -9.56 13.96 19.62
C ALA A 300 -8.94 13.24 20.81
N LEU A 301 -7.70 12.83 20.64
CA LEU A 301 -6.79 12.49 21.73
C LEU A 301 -6.11 13.79 22.16
N VAL A 302 -6.36 14.23 23.39
CA VAL A 302 -5.83 15.49 23.93
C VAL A 302 -4.68 15.21 24.88
N TYR A 303 -3.55 15.87 24.64
CA TYR A 303 -2.37 15.86 25.49
C TYR A 303 -2.26 17.22 26.19
N GLU A 304 -2.17 17.18 27.51
CA GLU A 304 -1.85 18.35 28.34
C GLU A 304 -0.37 18.28 28.71
N ILE A 305 0.40 19.28 28.28
CA ILE A 305 1.86 19.31 28.41
C ILE A 305 2.26 20.54 29.21
N PRO A 306 2.64 20.40 30.50
CA PRO A 306 3.20 21.50 31.29
C PRO A 306 4.56 21.97 30.73
N LEU A 307 4.78 23.29 30.69
CA LEU A 307 5.99 23.95 30.14
C LEU A 307 6.68 24.93 31.10
#